data_AF-A0AAD4KHC2-F1
#
_entry.id   AF-A0AAD4KHC2-F1
#
_cell.length_a   1.000
_cell.length_b   1.000
_cell.length_c   1.000
_cell.angle_alpha   90.00
_cell.angle_beta   90.00
_cell.angle_gamma   90.00
#
_symmetry.space_group_name_H-M   'P 1'
#
loop_
_entity.id
_entity.type
_entity.pdbx_description
1 polymer ?
#
loop_
_entity_poly.entity_id
_entity_poly.type
_entity_poly.pdbx_seq_one_letter_code
_entity_poly.pdbx_strand_id
1 'polypeptide(L)'
;LLNATCIAANAPNLLALLPTVQLNVELSLNLTGPLAPGNLSLIAHHYFASATTAVFNFDIFPEQITGLVISSKKDQANSPAGSIKGPANISYGAVPWLFLEADIGTVGSFKSIYRLNTAGGEARATGDDLPAAFTVPYSAIYHFLA
;
A
#
# COMPACT_ATOMS: atom_id res chain seq x y z
N LEU A 1 5.55 4.26 1.23
CA LEU A 1 4.42 4.98 0.58
C LEU A 1 4.97 6.15 -0.17
N LEU A 2 4.45 6.38 -1.38
CA LEU A 2 4.83 7.49 -2.24
C LEU A 2 3.70 8.51 -2.30
N ASN A 3 4.03 9.80 -2.33
CA ASN A 3 3.04 10.87 -2.44
C ASN A 3 2.48 10.93 -3.86
N ALA A 4 1.24 10.47 -4.04
CA ALA A 4 0.54 10.52 -5.32
C ALA A 4 -0.56 11.59 -5.38
N THR A 5 -0.61 12.54 -4.43
CA THR A 5 -1.70 13.54 -4.32
C THR A 5 -1.84 14.40 -5.57
N CYS A 6 -0.72 14.80 -6.19
CA CYS A 6 -0.75 15.56 -7.44
C CYS A 6 -1.37 14.75 -8.61
N ILE A 7 -1.05 13.46 -8.70
CA ILE A 7 -1.64 12.55 -9.71
C ILE A 7 -3.13 12.35 -9.40
N ALA A 8 -3.49 12.17 -8.13
CA ALA A 8 -4.88 12.02 -7.72
C ALA A 8 -5.74 13.24 -8.12
N ALA A 9 -5.20 14.45 -7.95
CA ALA A 9 -5.90 15.70 -8.29
C ALA A 9 -6.01 15.93 -9.80
N ASN A 10 -4.95 15.65 -10.57
CA ASN A 10 -4.86 16.06 -11.98
C ASN A 10 -5.12 14.93 -12.98
N ALA A 11 -4.94 13.67 -12.58
CA ALA A 11 -5.02 12.51 -13.45
C ALA A 11 -5.57 11.28 -12.69
N PRO A 12 -6.83 11.29 -12.23
CA PRO A 12 -7.41 10.20 -11.44
C PRO A 12 -7.42 8.85 -12.19
N ASN A 13 -7.57 8.88 -13.51
CA ASN A 13 -7.46 7.67 -14.34
C ASN A 13 -6.04 7.08 -14.29
N LEU A 14 -5.00 7.93 -14.25
CA LEU A 14 -3.62 7.46 -14.10
C LEU A 14 -3.38 6.93 -12.68
N LEU A 15 -3.94 7.57 -11.64
CA LEU A 15 -3.85 7.09 -10.25
C LEU A 15 -4.32 5.63 -10.13
N ALA A 16 -5.42 5.26 -10.80
CA ALA A 16 -5.95 3.91 -10.78
C ALA A 16 -5.03 2.87 -11.44
N LEU A 17 -4.16 3.28 -12.37
CA LEU A 17 -3.22 2.40 -13.06
C LEU A 17 -1.89 2.24 -12.32
N LEU A 18 -1.53 3.18 -11.43
CA LEU A 18 -0.24 3.17 -10.74
C LEU A 18 0.07 1.84 -10.02
N PRO A 19 -0.87 1.18 -9.33
CA PRO A 19 -0.57 -0.08 -8.66
C PRO A 19 -0.11 -1.18 -9.63
N THR A 20 -0.73 -1.24 -10.81
CA THR A 20 -0.34 -2.19 -11.87
C THR A 20 1.04 -1.86 -12.42
N VAL A 21 1.32 -0.58 -12.71
CA VAL A 21 2.63 -0.16 -13.21
C VAL A 21 3.70 -0.48 -12.16
N GLN A 22 3.46 -0.08 -10.92
CA GLN A 22 4.41 -0.20 -9.83
C GLN A 22 4.74 -1.65 -9.46
N LEU A 23 3.77 -2.56 -9.60
CA LEU A 23 3.98 -3.99 -9.36
C LEU A 23 4.95 -4.64 -10.35
N ASN A 24 5.08 -4.08 -11.56
CA ASN A 24 5.92 -4.61 -12.63
C ASN A 24 7.24 -3.84 -12.81
N VAL A 25 7.44 -2.75 -12.07
CA VAL A 25 8.70 -2.01 -12.07
C VAL A 25 9.57 -2.55 -10.94
N GLU A 26 10.72 -3.11 -11.29
CA GLU A 26 11.79 -3.33 -10.33
C GLU A 26 12.30 -1.96 -9.87
N LEU A 27 11.80 -1.49 -8.73
CA LEU A 27 12.37 -0.30 -8.11
C LEU A 27 13.75 -0.67 -7.59
N SER A 28 14.78 -0.12 -8.22
CA SER A 28 16.01 0.17 -7.49
C SER A 28 15.64 1.19 -6.42
N LEU A 29 15.36 0.71 -5.21
CA LEU A 29 15.00 1.55 -4.06
C LEU A 29 16.24 2.34 -3.63
N ASN A 30 16.58 3.39 -4.37
CA ASN A 30 17.36 4.46 -3.80
C ASN A 30 16.43 5.26 -2.89
N LEU A 31 16.34 4.82 -1.63
CA LEU A 31 15.45 5.37 -0.59
C LEU A 31 15.77 6.82 -0.22
N THR A 32 16.80 7.42 -0.82
CA THR A 32 17.23 8.80 -0.56
C THR A 32 16.74 9.81 -1.60
N GLY A 33 16.12 9.36 -2.69
CA GLY A 33 15.65 10.22 -3.79
C GLY A 33 14.22 9.90 -4.25
N PRO A 34 13.57 10.83 -4.96
CA PRO A 34 12.26 10.58 -5.54
C PRO A 34 12.33 9.46 -6.59
N LEU A 35 11.31 8.60 -6.61
CA LEU A 35 11.33 7.43 -7.48
C LEU A 35 11.02 7.80 -8.93
N ALA A 36 11.94 7.45 -9.83
CA ALA A 36 11.76 7.57 -11.27
C ALA A 36 10.77 6.52 -11.80
N PRO A 37 10.03 6.81 -12.89
CA PRO A 37 10.01 8.07 -13.65
C PRO A 37 9.02 9.13 -13.11
N GLY A 38 8.23 8.80 -12.08
CA GLY A 38 7.14 9.66 -11.60
C GLY A 38 7.57 10.79 -10.65
N ASN A 39 8.84 10.84 -10.27
CA ASN A 39 9.39 11.79 -9.29
C ASN A 39 8.58 11.82 -7.98
N LEU A 40 8.08 10.66 -7.54
CA LEU A 40 7.23 10.57 -6.36
C LEU A 40 8.10 10.51 -5.10
N SER A 41 7.83 11.41 -4.15
CA SER A 41 8.53 11.44 -2.86
C SER A 41 8.05 10.31 -1.95
N LEU A 42 8.99 9.64 -1.28
CA LEU A 42 8.69 8.78 -0.14
C LEU A 42 8.12 9.64 1.00
N ILE A 43 6.98 9.24 1.57
CA ILE A 43 6.30 9.98 2.65
C ILE A 43 6.00 9.16 3.89
N ALA A 44 6.04 7.83 3.80
CA ALA A 44 5.84 6.96 4.96
C ALA A 44 6.39 5.56 4.73
N HIS A 45 6.70 4.86 5.81
CA HIS A 45 6.88 3.42 5.83
C HIS A 45 5.61 2.75 6.33
N HIS A 46 5.24 1.63 5.71
CA HIS A 46 4.10 0.82 6.13
C HIS A 46 4.56 -0.58 6.49
N TYR A 47 4.10 -1.06 7.63
CA TYR A 47 4.38 -2.39 8.15
C TYR A 47 3.23 -2.88 9.02
N PHE A 48 3.23 -4.16 9.34
CA PHE A 48 2.29 -4.76 10.27
C PHE A 48 2.98 -4.97 11.61
N ALA A 49 2.46 -4.36 12.68
CA ALA A 49 2.96 -4.57 14.04
C ALA A 49 2.45 -5.89 14.64
N SER A 50 1.34 -6.41 14.10
CA SER A 50 0.75 -7.70 14.41
C SER A 50 -0.01 -8.22 13.19
N ALA A 51 -0.58 -9.42 13.26
CA ALA A 51 -1.42 -9.97 12.17
C ALA A 51 -2.63 -9.10 11.81
N THR A 52 -3.06 -8.18 12.70
CA THR A 52 -4.28 -7.37 12.52
C THR A 52 -4.03 -5.87 12.56
N THR A 53 -2.82 -5.44 12.91
CA THR A 53 -2.49 -4.02 13.14
C THR A 53 -1.55 -3.51 12.06
N ALA A 54 -2.09 -2.66 11.18
CA ALA A 54 -1.37 -1.94 10.16
C ALA A 54 -0.83 -0.61 10.73
N VAL A 55 0.46 -0.34 10.51
CA VAL A 55 1.10 0.92 10.90
C VAL A 55 1.56 1.68 9.67
N PHE A 56 1.28 2.99 9.62
CA PHE A 56 1.81 3.93 8.63
C PHE A 56 2.61 5.00 9.36
N ASN A 57 3.93 4.93 9.27
CA ASN A 57 4.85 5.85 9.92
C ASN A 57 5.30 6.92 8.93
N PHE A 58 4.85 8.16 9.14
CA PHE A 58 5.22 9.33 8.34
C PHE A 58 6.49 10.04 8.87
N ASP A 59 6.99 9.64 10.04
CA ASP A 59 8.20 10.18 10.68
C ASP A 59 9.45 9.49 10.10
N ILE A 60 9.61 9.60 8.77
CA ILE A 60 10.72 8.97 8.03
C ILE A 60 11.97 9.86 7.95
N PHE A 61 11.86 11.13 8.38
CA PHE A 61 12.98 12.07 8.47
C PHE A 61 13.17 12.50 9.93
N PRO A 62 14.40 12.45 10.49
CA PRO A 62 14.64 12.73 11.92
C PRO A 62 14.17 14.11 12.40
N GLU A 63 14.06 15.07 11.48
CA GLU A 63 13.77 16.47 11.78
C GLU A 63 12.26 16.80 11.71
N GLN A 64 11.40 15.84 11.36
CA GLN A 64 9.96 16.07 11.14
C GLN A 64 9.11 15.00 11.81
N ILE A 65 8.27 15.43 12.76
CA ILE A 65 7.17 14.60 13.29
C ILE A 65 5.92 14.94 12.47
N THR A 66 5.63 14.10 11.49
CA THR A 66 4.48 14.19 10.59
C THR A 66 3.31 13.35 11.09
N GLY A 67 3.59 12.23 11.77
CA GLY A 67 2.58 11.41 12.43
C GLY A 67 2.79 9.90 12.27
N LEU A 68 2.02 9.17 13.05
CA LEU A 68 2.01 7.71 13.09
C LEU A 68 0.56 7.24 13.09
N VAL A 69 0.17 6.44 12.12
CA VAL A 69 -1.18 5.88 12.07
C VAL A 69 -1.10 4.41 12.45
N ILE A 70 -1.71 4.06 13.58
CA ILE A 70 -1.95 2.68 13.98
C ILE A 70 -3.40 2.38 13.60
N SER A 71 -3.65 1.29 12.90
CA SER A 71 -4.97 1.02 12.37
C SER A 71 -5.30 -0.46 12.31
N SER A 72 -6.59 -0.74 12.40
CA SER A 72 -7.15 -2.08 12.32
C SER A 72 -8.20 -2.15 11.22
N LYS A 73 -8.36 -3.34 10.63
CA LYS A 73 -9.37 -3.58 9.60
C LYS A 73 -10.77 -3.40 10.20
N LYS A 74 -11.56 -2.52 9.61
CA LYS A 74 -12.97 -2.34 9.94
C LYS A 74 -13.90 -3.02 8.95
N ASP A 75 -13.56 -2.95 7.67
CA ASP A 75 -14.34 -3.61 6.62
C ASP A 75 -13.45 -3.94 5.40
N GLN A 76 -13.98 -4.77 4.50
CA GLN A 76 -13.33 -5.11 3.24
C GLN A 76 -14.34 -5.32 2.11
N ALA A 77 -13.90 -5.07 0.89
CA ALA A 77 -14.61 -5.44 -0.32
C ALA A 77 -13.67 -6.21 -1.25
N ASN A 78 -14.20 -7.16 -2.01
CA ASN A 78 -13.40 -7.86 -3.03
C ASN A 78 -12.78 -6.84 -3.98
N SER A 79 -11.54 -7.10 -4.40
CA SER A 79 -10.93 -6.29 -5.46
C SER A 79 -11.78 -6.39 -6.74
N PRO A 80 -11.87 -5.32 -7.54
CA PRO A 80 -12.65 -5.35 -8.77
C PRO A 80 -12.23 -6.48 -9.71
N ALA A 81 -13.20 -7.00 -10.46
CA ALA A 81 -12.91 -7.97 -11.52
C ALA A 81 -11.90 -7.37 -12.51
N GLY A 82 -10.83 -8.10 -12.79
CA GLY A 82 -9.75 -7.64 -13.67
C GLY A 82 -8.57 -6.98 -12.94
N SER A 83 -8.60 -6.84 -11.61
CA SER A 83 -7.40 -6.49 -10.84
C SER A 83 -6.26 -7.46 -11.14
N ILE A 84 -5.06 -6.89 -11.34
CA ILE A 84 -3.87 -7.65 -11.69
C ILE A 84 -3.47 -8.59 -10.56
N LYS A 85 -3.27 -9.86 -10.87
CA LYS A 85 -3.05 -10.92 -9.88
C LYS A 85 -1.66 -10.90 -9.24
N GLY A 86 -0.68 -10.29 -9.90
CA GLY A 86 0.74 -10.33 -9.57
C GLY A 86 1.59 -9.72 -10.70
N PRO A 87 2.93 -9.73 -10.57
CA PRO A 87 3.81 -9.37 -11.69
C PRO A 87 3.47 -10.16 -12.95
N ALA A 88 3.49 -9.52 -14.11
CA ALA A 88 3.04 -10.06 -15.40
C ALA A 88 1.61 -10.64 -15.39
N ASN A 89 0.78 -10.27 -14.40
CA ASN A 89 -0.54 -10.85 -14.14
C ASN A 89 -0.54 -12.36 -13.79
N ILE A 90 0.58 -12.85 -13.24
CA ILE A 90 0.79 -14.24 -12.83
C ILE A 90 1.01 -14.26 -11.31
N SER A 91 -0.01 -14.63 -10.54
CA SER A 91 0.05 -14.98 -9.10
C SER A 91 -1.38 -15.34 -8.62
N TYR A 92 -1.63 -15.30 -7.32
CA TYR A 92 -2.81 -15.84 -6.63
C TYR A 92 -4.00 -14.88 -6.57
N GLY A 93 -3.82 -13.61 -6.94
CA GLY A 93 -4.89 -12.62 -6.94
C GLY A 93 -4.47 -11.27 -6.36
N ALA A 94 -5.38 -10.30 -6.45
CA ALA A 94 -5.21 -9.00 -5.83
C ALA A 94 -5.95 -8.96 -4.48
N VAL A 95 -5.25 -8.52 -3.42
CA VAL A 95 -5.84 -8.44 -2.08
C VAL A 95 -7.10 -7.57 -2.06
N PRO A 96 -8.03 -7.77 -1.11
CA PRO A 96 -9.28 -7.02 -1.06
C PRO A 96 -9.01 -5.53 -0.83
N TRP A 97 -9.94 -4.68 -1.22
CA TRP A 97 -9.95 -3.31 -0.72
C TRP A 97 -10.28 -3.31 0.76
N LEU A 98 -9.67 -2.40 1.51
CA LEU A 98 -9.86 -2.33 2.97
C LEU A 98 -10.34 -0.94 3.37
N PHE A 99 -11.24 -0.94 4.33
CA PHE A 99 -11.47 0.20 5.20
C PHE A 99 -10.77 -0.06 6.53
N LEU A 100 -9.84 0.81 6.88
CA LEU A 100 -9.09 0.78 8.13
C LEU A 100 -9.52 1.97 8.99
N GLU A 101 -9.71 1.72 10.28
CA GLU A 101 -10.01 2.74 11.27
C GLU A 101 -8.75 3.00 12.11
N ALA A 102 -8.48 4.26 12.43
CA ALA A 102 -7.35 4.62 13.29
C ALA A 102 -7.61 4.17 14.73
N ASP A 103 -6.63 3.50 15.32
CA ASP A 103 -6.66 2.97 16.67
C ASP A 103 -6.02 3.93 17.68
N ILE A 104 -6.24 3.63 18.97
CA ILE A 104 -5.55 4.28 20.09
C ILE A 104 -4.03 4.16 19.90
N GLY A 105 -3.32 5.28 20.08
CA GLY A 105 -1.87 5.38 19.84
C GLY A 105 -1.51 5.98 18.49
N THR A 106 -2.49 6.24 17.61
CA THR A 106 -2.30 7.12 16.44
C THR A 106 -1.89 8.52 16.88
N VAL A 107 -0.86 9.06 16.23
CA VAL A 107 -0.36 10.43 16.39
C VAL A 107 -0.71 11.24 15.15
N GLY A 108 -1.41 12.36 15.36
CA GLY A 108 -1.97 13.20 14.30
C GLY A 108 -3.49 13.14 14.27
N SER A 109 -4.10 13.76 13.25
CA SER A 109 -5.56 13.85 13.13
C SER A 109 -6.20 12.74 12.29
N PHE A 110 -5.44 11.71 11.89
CA PHE A 110 -5.93 10.63 11.04
C PHE A 110 -7.09 9.86 11.69
N LYS A 111 -8.14 9.61 10.90
CA LYS A 111 -9.36 8.91 11.34
C LYS A 111 -9.53 7.58 10.63
N SER A 112 -9.30 7.55 9.33
CA SER A 112 -9.52 6.35 8.54
C SER A 112 -8.65 6.29 7.30
N ILE A 113 -8.41 5.07 6.82
CA ILE A 113 -7.59 4.80 5.64
C ILE A 113 -8.36 3.85 4.73
N TYR A 114 -8.39 4.18 3.43
CA TYR A 114 -8.93 3.30 2.40
C TYR A 114 -7.79 2.73 1.57
N ARG A 115 -7.67 1.41 1.55
CA ARG A 115 -6.82 0.69 0.57
C ARG A 115 -7.65 0.39 -0.66
N LEU A 116 -7.28 0.98 -1.80
CA LEU A 116 -7.99 0.88 -3.07
C LEU A 116 -7.04 0.48 -4.20
N ASN A 117 -7.62 0.11 -5.36
CA ASN A 117 -6.90 -0.20 -6.59
C ASN A 117 -5.77 -1.23 -6.39
N THR A 118 -6.03 -2.29 -5.65
CA THR A 118 -5.03 -3.30 -5.31
C THR A 118 -4.60 -4.12 -6.54
N ALA A 119 -3.30 -4.43 -6.58
CA ALA A 119 -2.67 -5.32 -7.56
C ALA A 119 -1.75 -6.29 -6.81
N GLY A 120 -1.94 -7.59 -7.00
CA GLY A 120 -1.20 -8.65 -6.33
C GLY A 120 -1.44 -8.75 -4.82
N GLY A 121 -0.57 -9.50 -4.16
CA GLY A 121 -0.55 -9.66 -2.71
C GLY A 121 -1.42 -10.76 -2.15
N GLU A 122 -2.30 -11.41 -2.93
CA GLU A 122 -3.07 -12.51 -2.35
C GLU A 122 -2.17 -13.68 -1.97
N ALA A 123 -2.47 -14.23 -0.80
CA ALA A 123 -1.77 -15.42 -0.33
C ALA A 123 -2.15 -16.62 -1.22
N ARG A 124 -1.18 -17.48 -1.50
CA ARG A 124 -1.47 -18.80 -2.08
C ARG A 124 -2.31 -19.60 -1.09
N ALA A 125 -3.24 -20.42 -1.58
CA ALA A 125 -3.89 -21.43 -0.76
C ALA A 125 -2.83 -22.34 -0.10
N THR A 126 -3.01 -22.63 1.18
CA THR A 126 -2.14 -23.54 1.94
C THR A 126 -2.29 -24.96 1.40
N GLY A 127 -1.35 -25.43 0.57
CA GLY A 127 -1.47 -26.75 -0.05
C GLY A 127 -0.26 -27.31 -0.79
N ASP A 128 0.86 -26.58 -0.91
CA ASP A 128 2.04 -27.05 -1.65
C ASP A 128 3.33 -26.73 -0.88
N ASP A 129 4.43 -27.40 -1.25
CA ASP A 129 5.81 -27.34 -0.72
C ASP A 129 6.42 -25.93 -0.67
N LEU A 130 5.80 -25.03 0.09
CA LEU A 130 6.25 -23.66 0.22
C LEU A 130 7.44 -23.61 1.19
N PRO A 131 8.47 -22.82 0.88
CA PRO A 131 9.50 -22.49 1.85
C PRO A 131 8.86 -21.81 3.07
N ALA A 132 9.48 -21.98 4.24
CA ALA A 132 9.00 -21.44 5.51
C ALA A 132 8.78 -19.91 5.49
N ALA A 133 9.44 -19.20 4.57
CA ALA A 133 9.20 -17.80 4.27
C ALA A 133 9.19 -17.58 2.75
N PHE A 134 8.25 -16.78 2.27
CA PHE A 134 8.17 -16.32 0.89
C PHE A 134 7.58 -14.91 0.86
N THR A 135 7.83 -14.20 -0.25
CA THR A 135 7.32 -12.84 -0.47
C THR A 135 6.33 -12.84 -1.62
N VAL A 136 5.18 -12.19 -1.43
CA VAL A 136 4.21 -11.95 -2.50
C VAL A 136 4.25 -10.46 -2.87
N PRO A 137 4.65 -10.10 -4.10
CA PRO A 137 4.63 -8.72 -4.55
C PRO A 137 3.22 -8.14 -4.56
N TYR A 138 3.10 -6.88 -4.15
CA TYR A 138 1.83 -6.18 -4.01
C TYR A 138 2.01 -4.67 -4.17
N SER A 139 0.98 -4.01 -4.72
CA SER A 139 0.86 -2.56 -4.76
C SER A 139 -0.59 -2.12 -4.61
N ALA A 140 -0.82 -0.93 -4.05
CA ALA A 140 -2.13 -0.31 -3.94
C ALA A 140 -2.06 1.21 -3.74
N ILE A 141 -3.22 1.84 -3.82
CA ILE A 141 -3.43 3.23 -3.41
C ILE A 141 -3.99 3.26 -1.99
N TYR A 142 -3.43 4.13 -1.14
CA TYR A 142 -3.94 4.40 0.19
C TYR A 142 -4.44 5.85 0.26
N HIS A 143 -5.70 6.05 0.60
CA HIS A 143 -6.28 7.36 0.88
C HIS A 143 -6.43 7.54 2.39
N PHE A 144 -5.82 8.60 2.91
CA PHE A 144 -5.87 8.96 4.32
C PHE A 144 -6.88 10.08 4.53
N LEU A 145 -7.83 9.88 5.45
CA LEU A 145 -8.74 10.90 5.92
C LEU A 145 -8.33 11.32 7.33
N ALA A 146 -8.21 12.62 7.57
CA ALA A 146 -7.83 13.24 8.84
C ALA A 146 -8.88 14.30 9.24
#